data_AF-G2Q6L6-F1
#
_entry.id   AF-G2Q6L6-F1
#
_cell.length_a   1.000
_cell.length_b   1.000
_cell.length_c   1.000
_cell.angle_alpha   90.00
_cell.angle_beta   90.00
_cell.angle_gamma   90.00
#
_symmetry.space_group_name_H-M   'P 1'
#
loop_
_entity.id
_entity.type
_entity.pdbx_description
1 polymer ?
#
loop_
_entity_poly.entity_id
_entity_poly.type
_entity_poly.pdbx_seq_one_letter_code
_entity_poly.pdbx_strand_id
1 'polypeptide(L)'
;MFKREVQGSPKQKLKSSIQRSIRQSILTTYPLLAPHIDEVLPKKHSLEQIKLPERVSLYVIDGNPLVYQQDNGVLLPHLRLVHRFPHCFPTVRIDRGAIRFVLSGATLMAPGLTSKGGRLPIPVDRDAAAGGSAAGGKENKGTEGEEGEEEGVKVPNEGPDEDGHWSRELEKGEPVVVMAEGKEEAAAVGVLKMGTKEIKEIGKGPVMEETHYLGDGLWRLNVE
;
A
#
# COMPACT_ATOMS: atom_id res chain seq x y z
N MET A 1 -5.67 8.81 13.07
CA MET A 1 -4.28 9.08 13.47
C MET A 1 -3.93 10.56 13.25
N PHE A 2 -3.90 11.08 12.01
CA PHE A 2 -3.38 12.42 11.74
C PHE A 2 -4.43 13.53 11.55
N LYS A 3 -5.52 13.54 12.34
CA LYS A 3 -6.63 14.51 12.10
C LYS A 3 -6.25 15.97 12.33
N ARG A 4 -5.28 16.21 13.21
CA ARG A 4 -4.75 17.55 13.52
C ARG A 4 -3.42 17.74 12.81
N GLU A 5 -2.94 18.98 12.77
CA GLU A 5 -1.57 19.25 12.32
C GLU A 5 -0.58 18.41 13.13
N VAL A 6 0.39 17.83 12.43
CA VAL A 6 1.41 16.97 12.99
C VAL A 6 2.73 17.73 12.95
N GLN A 7 3.45 17.74 14.07
CA GLN A 7 4.82 18.22 14.13
C GLN A 7 5.74 17.03 14.35
N GLY A 8 6.76 16.89 13.48
CA GLY A 8 7.74 15.83 13.57
C GLY A 8 9.03 16.27 14.27
N SER A 9 9.79 15.30 14.77
CA SER A 9 11.18 15.53 15.19
C SER A 9 12.05 15.94 13.99
N PRO A 10 13.24 16.50 14.21
CA PRO A 10 14.24 16.62 13.17
C PRO A 10 14.50 15.27 12.46
N LYS A 11 14.80 15.33 11.16
CA LYS A 11 15.12 14.17 10.34
C LYS A 11 16.37 13.48 10.87
N GLN A 12 16.31 12.15 10.99
CA GLN A 12 17.45 11.31 11.36
C GLN A 12 17.80 10.36 10.22
N LYS A 13 19.03 10.44 9.69
CA LYS A 13 19.53 9.49 8.70
C LYS A 13 19.62 8.07 9.30
N LEU A 14 19.10 7.09 8.58
CA LEU A 14 19.16 5.69 8.97
C LEU A 14 20.46 5.05 8.50
N LYS A 15 20.87 4.02 9.25
CA LYS A 15 22.00 3.17 8.85
C LYS A 15 21.60 2.32 7.65
N SER A 16 22.56 2.01 6.79
CA SER A 16 22.35 1.19 5.59
C SER A 16 21.75 -0.19 5.88
N SER A 17 22.09 -0.81 7.02
CA SER A 17 21.48 -2.08 7.44
C SER A 17 19.98 -1.96 7.71
N ILE A 18 19.55 -0.88 8.38
CA ILE A 18 18.14 -0.61 8.67
C ILE A 18 17.39 -0.30 7.38
N GLN A 19 17.99 0.50 6.50
CA GLN A 19 17.40 0.81 5.19
C GLN A 19 17.15 -0.44 4.34
N ARG A 20 18.12 -1.38 4.30
CA ARG A 20 17.92 -2.67 3.62
C ARG A 20 16.79 -3.49 4.25
N SER A 21 16.71 -3.52 5.57
CA SER A 21 15.61 -4.20 6.28
C SER A 21 14.25 -3.60 5.92
N ILE A 22 14.13 -2.27 5.92
CA ILE A 22 12.88 -1.57 5.54
C ILE A 22 12.54 -1.86 4.08
N ARG A 23 13.52 -1.82 3.17
CA ARG A 23 13.33 -2.16 1.76
C ARG A 23 12.74 -3.57 1.61
N GLN A 24 13.29 -4.55 2.33
CA GLN A 24 12.77 -5.91 2.30
C GLN A 24 11.35 -5.98 2.86
N SER A 25 11.07 -5.32 3.99
CA SER A 25 9.72 -5.25 4.56
C SER A 25 8.71 -4.64 3.59
N ILE A 26 9.06 -3.56 2.88
CA ILE A 26 8.23 -2.96 1.83
C ILE A 26 7.93 -3.96 0.73
N LEU A 27 8.94 -4.69 0.22
CA LEU A 27 8.75 -5.66 -0.86
C LEU A 27 7.95 -6.88 -0.41
N THR A 28 8.09 -7.31 0.84
CA THR A 28 7.28 -8.39 1.41
C THR A 28 5.81 -7.96 1.54
N THR A 29 5.54 -6.73 1.98
CA THR A 29 4.17 -6.22 2.15
C THR A 29 3.53 -5.79 0.82
N TYR A 30 4.33 -5.25 -0.11
CA TYR A 30 3.89 -4.73 -1.40
C TYR A 30 4.75 -5.30 -2.55
N PRO A 31 4.60 -6.59 -2.89
CA PRO A 31 5.45 -7.24 -3.89
C PRO A 31 5.41 -6.58 -5.28
N LEU A 32 4.28 -5.97 -5.64
CA LEU A 32 4.10 -5.26 -6.91
C LEU A 32 4.95 -3.98 -7.02
N LEU A 33 5.59 -3.51 -5.94
CA LEU A 33 6.59 -2.44 -6.00
C LEU A 33 7.97 -2.94 -6.45
N ALA A 34 8.21 -4.26 -6.51
CA ALA A 34 9.52 -4.81 -6.87
C ALA A 34 10.10 -4.26 -8.19
N PRO A 35 9.33 -4.10 -9.28
CA PRO A 35 9.85 -3.51 -10.52
C PRO A 35 10.25 -2.02 -10.40
N HIS A 36 9.72 -1.32 -9.40
CA HIS A 36 9.88 0.12 -9.20
C HIS A 36 10.75 0.45 -7.98
N ILE A 37 11.27 -0.54 -7.26
CA ILE A 37 11.87 -0.33 -5.94
C ILE A 37 13.15 0.51 -5.98
N ASP A 38 13.92 0.47 -7.07
CA ASP A 38 15.10 1.31 -7.23
C ASP A 38 14.77 2.76 -7.56
N GLU A 39 13.56 3.03 -8.08
CA GLU A 39 13.02 4.38 -8.22
C GLU A 39 12.45 4.89 -6.89
N VAL A 40 11.77 4.02 -6.14
CA VAL A 40 11.13 4.34 -4.84
C VAL A 40 12.17 4.53 -3.74
N LEU A 41 13.16 3.63 -3.65
CA LEU A 41 14.18 3.61 -2.61
C LEU A 41 15.57 3.31 -3.22
N PRO A 42 16.18 4.28 -3.91
CA PRO A 42 17.47 4.09 -4.56
C PRO A 42 18.57 3.70 -3.58
N LYS A 43 19.40 2.70 -3.93
CA LYS A 43 20.45 2.14 -3.04
C LYS A 43 21.50 3.18 -2.57
N LYS A 44 21.73 4.24 -3.35
CA LYS A 44 22.73 5.30 -3.06
C LYS A 44 22.20 6.44 -2.20
N HIS A 45 20.89 6.59 -2.09
CA HIS A 45 20.27 7.67 -1.33
C HIS A 45 20.01 7.18 0.10
N SER A 46 20.21 8.06 1.07
CA SER A 46 20.07 7.72 2.49
C SER A 46 18.62 7.89 2.91
N LEU A 47 18.01 6.81 3.40
CA LEU A 47 16.69 6.88 4.01
C LEU A 47 16.73 7.64 5.34
N GLU A 48 15.77 8.53 5.55
CA GLU A 48 15.64 9.37 6.74
C GLU A 48 14.38 9.00 7.52
N GLN A 49 14.42 9.15 8.84
CA GLN A 49 13.30 8.91 9.75
C GLN A 49 12.88 10.21 10.44
N ILE A 50 11.59 10.47 10.47
CA ILE A 50 10.96 11.54 11.26
C ILE A 50 10.08 10.85 12.31
N LYS A 51 10.32 11.11 13.59
CA LYS A 51 9.44 10.63 14.67
C LYS A 51 8.27 11.59 14.82
N LEU A 52 7.07 11.04 14.79
CA LEU A 52 5.81 11.75 14.94
C LEU A 52 5.18 11.38 16.31
N PRO A 53 4.16 12.14 16.77
CA PRO A 53 3.36 11.77 17.93
C PRO A 53 2.72 10.38 17.78
N GLU A 54 2.18 9.85 18.90
CA GLU A 54 1.51 8.54 18.93
C GLU A 54 2.41 7.36 18.50
N ARG A 55 3.73 7.51 18.69
CA ARG A 55 4.76 6.50 18.37
C ARG A 55 4.79 6.10 16.89
N VAL A 56 4.52 7.07 16.03
CA VAL A 56 4.61 6.89 14.57
C VAL A 56 6.01 7.29 14.08
N SER A 57 6.58 6.47 13.22
CA SER A 57 7.79 6.77 12.45
C SER A 57 7.42 6.97 10.99
N LEU A 58 7.78 8.12 10.41
CA LEU A 58 7.68 8.38 8.98
C LEU A 58 9.06 8.20 8.33
N TYR A 59 9.11 7.45 7.24
CA TYR A 59 10.31 7.22 6.46
C TYR A 59 10.27 8.06 5.18
N VAL A 60 11.32 8.86 4.99
CA VAL A 60 11.43 9.85 3.92
C VAL A 60 12.72 9.59 3.14
N ILE A 61 12.69 9.73 1.82
CA ILE A 61 13.89 9.72 0.99
C ILE A 61 13.86 10.93 0.07
N ASP A 62 14.94 11.72 0.04
CA ASP A 62 15.07 12.90 -0.83
C ASP A 62 13.86 13.85 -0.77
N GLY A 63 13.35 14.11 0.45
CA GLY A 63 12.17 14.94 0.66
C GLY A 63 10.83 14.30 0.28
N ASN A 64 10.81 13.03 -0.09
CA ASN A 64 9.60 12.29 -0.44
C ASN A 64 9.20 11.31 0.68
N PRO A 65 8.00 11.47 1.28
CA PRO A 65 7.50 10.52 2.28
C PRO A 65 7.08 9.22 1.59
N LEU A 66 7.61 8.09 2.07
CA LEU A 66 7.41 6.77 1.46
C LEU A 66 6.40 5.93 2.23
N VAL A 67 6.73 5.58 3.47
CA VAL A 67 5.94 4.71 4.34
C VAL A 67 5.99 5.24 5.78
N TYR A 68 4.98 4.90 6.57
CA TYR A 68 4.97 5.16 7.99
C TYR A 68 4.63 3.90 8.78
N GLN A 69 5.05 3.85 10.03
CA GLN A 69 4.83 2.73 10.93
C GLN A 69 4.42 3.26 12.30
N GLN A 70 3.33 2.75 12.86
CA GLN A 70 3.05 2.94 14.27
C GLN A 70 3.66 1.79 15.07
N ASP A 71 4.40 2.11 16.13
CA ASP A 71 5.06 1.12 16.97
C ASP A 71 5.87 0.12 16.11
N ASN A 72 5.61 -1.19 16.24
CA ASN A 72 6.18 -2.25 15.40
C ASN A 72 5.12 -2.88 14.48
N GLY A 73 4.09 -2.11 14.11
CA GLY A 73 3.00 -2.53 13.24
C GLY A 73 3.42 -2.72 11.78
N VAL A 74 2.44 -2.87 10.89
CA VAL A 74 2.70 -2.97 9.45
C VAL A 74 3.17 -1.63 8.87
N LEU A 75 4.04 -1.67 7.86
CA LEU A 75 4.43 -0.48 7.11
C LEU A 75 3.26 -0.05 6.22
N LEU A 76 2.69 1.13 6.47
CA LEU A 76 1.64 1.72 5.64
C LEU A 76 2.24 2.69 4.63
N PRO A 77 1.78 2.69 3.36
CA PRO A 77 2.31 3.57 2.35
C PRO A 77 1.78 4.99 2.57
N HIS A 78 2.62 5.99 2.35
CA HIS A 78 2.15 7.37 2.29
C HIS A 78 1.32 7.58 1.02
N LEU A 79 0.27 8.41 1.07
CA LEU A 79 -0.62 8.62 -0.09
C LEU A 79 0.11 9.12 -1.35
N ARG A 80 1.16 9.94 -1.19
CA ARG A 80 2.01 10.38 -2.32
C ARG A 80 2.69 9.20 -3.03
N LEU A 81 3.13 8.18 -2.29
CA LEU A 81 3.71 6.97 -2.89
C LEU A 81 2.62 6.19 -3.63
N VAL A 82 1.45 6.03 -3.02
CA VAL A 82 0.29 5.37 -3.63
C VAL A 82 -0.14 6.06 -4.91
N HIS A 83 -0.21 7.39 -4.93
CA HIS A 83 -0.59 8.15 -6.12
C HIS A 83 0.41 8.02 -7.27
N ARG A 84 1.70 7.83 -6.96
CA ARG A 84 2.74 7.59 -7.97
C ARG A 84 2.71 6.17 -8.54
N PHE A 85 2.34 5.18 -7.73
CA PHE A 85 2.29 3.76 -8.11
C PHE A 85 0.95 3.10 -7.75
N PRO A 86 -0.18 3.55 -8.33
CA PRO A 86 -1.53 3.20 -7.85
C PRO A 86 -1.89 1.72 -7.96
N HIS A 87 -1.23 0.97 -8.85
CA HIS A 87 -1.51 -0.44 -9.09
C HIS A 87 -0.74 -1.38 -8.15
N CYS A 88 0.15 -0.86 -7.31
CA CYS A 88 1.07 -1.67 -6.51
C CYS A 88 0.56 -2.01 -5.11
N PHE A 89 -0.69 -1.66 -4.77
CA PHE A 89 -1.22 -1.74 -3.41
C PHE A 89 -2.61 -2.37 -3.38
N PRO A 90 -2.94 -3.20 -2.38
CA PRO A 90 -4.29 -3.71 -2.18
C PRO A 90 -5.34 -2.61 -2.08
N THR A 91 -6.41 -2.69 -2.87
CA THR A 91 -7.44 -1.64 -2.95
C THR A 91 -8.84 -2.12 -2.55
N VAL A 92 -9.61 -1.20 -1.99
CA VAL A 92 -11.08 -1.24 -1.90
C VAL A 92 -11.65 0.08 -2.42
N ARG A 93 -12.91 0.10 -2.86
CA ARG A 93 -13.58 1.33 -3.29
C ARG A 93 -14.75 1.68 -2.37
N ILE A 94 -14.81 2.94 -1.96
CA ILE A 94 -15.97 3.49 -1.26
C ILE A 94 -16.95 4.16 -2.21
N ASP A 95 -18.23 4.17 -1.85
CA ASP A 95 -19.24 4.95 -2.55
C ASP A 95 -19.08 6.47 -2.36
N ARG A 96 -19.77 7.23 -3.22
CA ARG A 96 -19.80 8.70 -3.20
C ARG A 96 -20.19 9.31 -1.85
N GLY A 97 -21.12 8.70 -1.11
CA GLY A 97 -21.61 9.20 0.17
C GLY A 97 -20.55 9.13 1.27
N ALA A 98 -19.70 8.10 1.23
CA ALA A 98 -18.63 7.89 2.21
C ALA A 98 -17.43 8.85 2.03
N ILE A 99 -17.19 9.38 0.83
CA ILE A 99 -15.99 10.19 0.48
C ILE A 99 -15.77 11.34 1.47
N ARG A 100 -16.80 12.18 1.68
CA ARG A 100 -16.69 13.33 2.58
C ARG A 100 -16.30 12.92 4.00
N PHE A 101 -16.82 11.79 4.47
CA PHE A 101 -16.56 11.31 5.82
C PHE A 101 -15.12 10.81 5.95
N VAL A 102 -14.64 10.02 4.99
CA VAL A 102 -13.24 9.54 4.96
C VAL A 102 -12.27 10.72 4.92
N LEU A 103 -12.52 11.71 4.06
CA LEU A 103 -11.68 12.92 3.96
C LEU A 103 -11.81 13.90 5.15
N SER A 104 -12.71 13.61 6.10
CA SER A 104 -12.78 14.31 7.39
C SER A 104 -12.17 13.50 8.53
N GLY A 105 -11.57 12.34 8.21
CA GLY A 105 -10.98 11.40 9.16
C GLY A 105 -12.00 10.59 9.96
N ALA A 106 -13.25 10.49 9.51
CA ALA A 106 -14.20 9.58 10.12
C ALA A 106 -13.77 8.12 9.88
N THR A 107 -14.12 7.23 10.81
CA THR A 107 -13.88 5.79 10.66
C THR A 107 -14.65 5.26 9.45
N LEU A 108 -13.98 4.48 8.59
CA LEU A 108 -14.64 3.81 7.48
C LEU A 108 -15.57 2.70 8.00
N MET A 109 -16.82 2.74 7.57
CA MET A 109 -17.86 1.78 7.98
C MET A 109 -18.22 0.86 6.81
N ALA A 110 -18.53 -0.40 7.09
CA ALA A 110 -18.82 -1.43 6.08
C ALA A 110 -19.88 -1.02 5.03
N PRO A 111 -20.98 -0.30 5.35
CA PRO A 111 -21.95 0.14 4.35
C PRO A 111 -21.34 0.98 3.21
N GLY A 112 -20.24 1.71 3.47
CA GLY A 112 -19.54 2.48 2.44
C GLY A 112 -18.86 1.62 1.37
N LEU A 113 -18.61 0.34 1.67
CA LEU A 113 -17.95 -0.64 0.79
C LEU A 113 -18.92 -1.66 0.19
N THR A 114 -20.03 -1.95 0.88
CA THR A 114 -21.03 -2.94 0.45
C THR A 114 -22.23 -2.34 -0.27
N SER A 115 -22.32 -1.02 -0.37
CA SER A 115 -23.32 -0.33 -1.17
C SER A 115 -23.06 -0.50 -2.68
N LYS A 116 -24.01 -0.08 -3.52
CA LYS A 116 -23.89 -0.15 -5.00
C LYS A 116 -22.65 0.56 -5.55
N GLY A 117 -22.19 1.62 -4.89
CA GLY A 117 -21.00 2.38 -5.27
C GLY A 117 -19.70 1.82 -4.68
N GLY A 118 -19.79 1.03 -3.61
CA GLY A 118 -18.63 0.37 -3.01
C GLY A 118 -18.13 -0.80 -3.85
N ARG A 119 -16.85 -1.14 -3.72
CA ARG A 119 -16.23 -2.34 -4.29
C ARG A 119 -15.30 -2.98 -3.27
N LEU A 120 -15.54 -4.26 -3.00
CA LEU A 120 -14.62 -5.12 -2.27
C LEU A 120 -13.84 -5.99 -3.26
N PRO A 121 -12.72 -6.60 -2.85
CA PRO A 121 -11.96 -7.49 -3.71
C PRO A 121 -12.81 -8.65 -4.23
N ILE A 122 -12.48 -9.12 -5.44
CA ILE A 122 -13.09 -10.29 -6.06
C ILE A 122 -11.97 -11.28 -6.31
N PRO A 123 -11.90 -12.38 -5.52
CA PRO A 123 -10.95 -13.44 -5.76
C PRO A 123 -11.06 -13.97 -7.17
N VAL A 124 -9.94 -14.03 -7.86
CA VAL A 124 -9.81 -14.66 -9.18
C VAL A 124 -8.71 -15.71 -9.11
N ASP A 125 -8.99 -16.93 -9.58
CA ASP A 125 -8.00 -18.00 -9.70
C ASP A 125 -7.05 -17.68 -10.87
N ARG A 126 -6.09 -16.78 -10.62
CA ARG A 126 -5.07 -16.38 -11.60
C ARG A 126 -3.97 -17.43 -11.76
N ASP A 127 -3.83 -18.36 -10.82
CA ASP A 127 -2.88 -19.48 -10.91
C ASP A 127 -3.42 -20.65 -11.76
N ALA A 128 -4.74 -20.81 -11.87
CA ALA A 128 -5.36 -21.82 -12.75
C ALA A 128 -5.27 -21.44 -14.24
N ALA A 129 -5.18 -20.15 -14.55
CA ALA A 129 -5.12 -19.63 -15.92
C ALA A 129 -3.73 -19.74 -16.59
N ALA A 130 -2.66 -20.06 -15.84
CA ALA A 130 -1.31 -20.26 -16.39
C ALA A 130 -1.13 -21.60 -17.14
N GLY A 131 -2.20 -22.41 -17.25
CA GLY A 131 -2.20 -23.74 -17.88
C GLY A 131 -2.64 -23.78 -19.36
N GLY A 132 -2.52 -22.70 -20.14
CA GLY A 132 -3.00 -22.73 -21.53
C GLY A 132 -2.49 -21.62 -22.44
N SER A 133 -1.32 -21.83 -23.04
CA SER A 133 -1.09 -21.63 -24.49
C SER A 133 0.38 -21.91 -24.81
N ALA A 134 0.64 -23.12 -25.30
CA ALA A 134 1.88 -23.47 -25.96
C ALA A 134 1.91 -22.90 -27.39
N ALA A 135 2.87 -22.02 -27.67
CA ALA A 135 3.47 -21.74 -28.97
C ALA A 135 4.73 -20.91 -28.66
N GLY A 136 5.95 -21.45 -28.67
CA GLY A 136 6.62 -22.05 -29.80
C GLY A 136 7.70 -21.06 -30.29
N GLY A 137 8.96 -21.21 -29.85
CA GLY A 137 10.04 -20.30 -30.27
C GLY A 137 11.40 -20.57 -29.62
N LYS A 138 12.11 -21.56 -30.19
CA LYS A 138 13.56 -21.89 -30.18
C LYS A 138 14.55 -21.15 -29.25
N GLU A 139 15.41 -22.00 -28.69
CA GLU A 139 16.66 -21.78 -27.96
C GLU A 139 17.68 -20.87 -28.66
N ASN A 140 18.49 -20.13 -27.88
CA ASN A 140 19.95 -20.14 -28.05
C ASN A 140 20.71 -19.81 -26.75
N LYS A 141 21.95 -20.30 -26.66
CA LYS A 141 22.78 -20.56 -25.47
C LYS A 141 23.92 -19.52 -25.29
N GLY A 142 24.36 -19.29 -24.05
CA GLY A 142 25.62 -18.62 -23.65
C GLY A 142 25.42 -17.20 -23.09
N THR A 143 26.04 -16.75 -22.00
CA THR A 143 27.26 -17.16 -21.29
C THR A 143 27.22 -16.60 -19.85
N GLU A 144 27.95 -17.24 -18.94
CA GLU A 144 28.05 -16.98 -17.50
C GLU A 144 28.52 -15.56 -17.12
N GLY A 145 28.00 -15.09 -15.97
CA GLY A 145 28.50 -13.93 -15.24
C GLY A 145 27.89 -13.92 -13.84
N GLU A 146 28.70 -14.24 -12.84
CA GLU A 146 28.36 -14.25 -11.42
C GLU A 146 27.91 -12.87 -10.92
N GLU A 147 26.67 -12.74 -10.45
CA GLU A 147 26.26 -11.70 -9.51
C GLU A 147 25.30 -12.32 -8.49
N GLY A 148 25.57 -12.10 -7.20
CA GLY A 148 24.88 -12.75 -6.10
C GLY A 148 23.36 -12.62 -6.19
N GLU A 149 22.69 -13.78 -6.19
CA GLU A 149 21.24 -13.92 -6.18
C GLU A 149 20.69 -13.30 -4.87
N GLU A 150 20.29 -12.02 -4.91
CA GLU A 150 19.22 -11.56 -4.03
C GLU A 150 18.01 -12.44 -4.38
N GLU A 151 17.60 -13.36 -3.49
CA GLU A 151 16.43 -14.22 -3.69
C GLU A 151 15.27 -13.35 -4.21
N GLY A 152 14.98 -13.48 -5.51
CA GLY A 152 14.04 -12.60 -6.18
C GLY A 152 12.70 -12.70 -5.47
N VAL A 153 12.20 -11.59 -4.94
CA VAL A 153 10.86 -11.55 -4.36
C VAL A 153 9.89 -12.02 -5.44
N LYS A 154 9.30 -13.20 -5.24
CA LYS A 154 8.36 -13.78 -6.20
C LYS A 154 7.14 -12.86 -6.25
N VAL A 155 7.04 -12.08 -7.33
CA VAL A 155 5.91 -11.18 -7.53
C VAL A 155 4.66 -12.05 -7.76
N PRO A 156 3.68 -12.03 -6.86
CA PRO A 156 2.45 -12.79 -7.03
C PRO A 156 1.67 -12.26 -8.24
N ASN A 157 0.91 -13.13 -8.89
CA ASN A 157 -0.01 -12.74 -9.96
C ASN A 157 -1.27 -12.10 -9.35
N GLU A 158 -1.09 -11.03 -8.59
CA GLU A 158 -2.15 -10.26 -7.95
C GLU A 158 -2.16 -8.81 -8.44
N GLY A 159 -3.27 -8.12 -8.25
CA GLY A 159 -3.43 -6.72 -8.66
C GLY A 159 -4.86 -6.40 -9.07
N PRO A 160 -5.16 -5.12 -9.33
CA PRO A 160 -6.49 -4.71 -9.76
C PRO A 160 -6.85 -5.38 -11.10
N ASP A 161 -8.11 -5.76 -11.28
CA ASP A 161 -8.67 -6.08 -12.60
C ASP A 161 -8.98 -4.79 -13.40
N GLU A 162 -9.54 -4.92 -14.61
CA GLU A 162 -9.93 -3.78 -15.45
C GLU A 162 -10.96 -2.86 -14.78
N ASP A 163 -11.75 -3.42 -13.85
CA ASP A 163 -12.72 -2.70 -13.03
C ASP A 163 -12.13 -2.22 -11.70
N GLY A 164 -10.84 -2.42 -11.43
CA GLY A 164 -10.19 -2.02 -10.19
C GLY A 164 -10.55 -2.85 -8.95
N HIS A 165 -11.14 -4.05 -9.10
CA HIS A 165 -11.25 -5.00 -8.00
C HIS A 165 -9.90 -5.65 -7.74
N TRP A 166 -9.51 -5.69 -6.47
CA TRP A 166 -8.33 -6.44 -6.09
C TRP A 166 -8.57 -7.96 -6.26
N SER A 167 -7.56 -8.67 -6.74
CA SER A 167 -7.68 -10.05 -7.22
C SER A 167 -7.75 -11.13 -6.14
N ARG A 168 -7.63 -10.77 -4.86
CA ARG A 168 -7.74 -11.70 -3.72
C ARG A 168 -8.46 -11.07 -2.55
N GLU A 169 -9.04 -11.90 -1.69
CA GLU A 169 -9.51 -11.45 -0.38
C GLU A 169 -8.36 -10.96 0.49
N LEU A 170 -8.65 -9.94 1.31
CA LEU A 170 -7.70 -9.36 2.26
C LEU A 170 -8.09 -9.77 3.67
N GLU A 171 -7.10 -10.13 4.46
CA GLU A 171 -7.27 -10.56 5.84
C GLU A 171 -7.25 -9.37 6.82
N LYS A 172 -7.70 -9.66 8.04
CA LYS A 172 -7.58 -8.71 9.15
C LYS A 172 -6.09 -8.42 9.41
N GLY A 173 -5.76 -7.16 9.62
CA GLY A 173 -4.39 -6.70 9.85
C GLY A 173 -3.64 -6.36 8.56
N GLU A 174 -4.21 -6.63 7.38
CA GLU A 174 -3.59 -6.24 6.12
C GLU A 174 -3.75 -4.73 5.84
N PRO A 175 -2.72 -4.10 5.25
CA PRO A 175 -2.81 -2.73 4.78
C PRO A 175 -3.69 -2.65 3.52
N VAL A 176 -4.51 -1.60 3.44
CA VAL A 176 -5.42 -1.39 2.32
C VAL A 176 -5.50 0.09 1.92
N VAL A 177 -5.57 0.32 0.62
CA VAL A 177 -5.80 1.62 -0.01
C VAL A 177 -7.29 1.79 -0.33
N VAL A 178 -7.82 2.96 -0.01
CA VAL A 178 -9.22 3.32 -0.20
C VAL A 178 -9.35 4.21 -1.43
N MET A 179 -9.87 3.64 -2.51
CA MET A 179 -10.28 4.34 -3.73
C MET A 179 -11.69 4.90 -3.56
N ALA A 180 -12.03 5.94 -4.32
CA ALA A 180 -13.35 6.58 -4.25
C ALA A 180 -14.09 6.50 -5.59
N GLU A 181 -15.41 6.26 -5.54
CA GLU A 181 -16.24 6.20 -6.74
C GLU A 181 -16.17 7.51 -7.55
N GLY A 182 -15.72 7.39 -8.81
CA GLY A 182 -15.55 8.52 -9.72
C GLY A 182 -14.33 9.40 -9.44
N LYS A 183 -13.33 8.86 -8.72
CA LYS A 183 -12.03 9.51 -8.48
C LYS A 183 -10.92 8.56 -8.93
N GLU A 184 -9.87 9.13 -9.49
CA GLU A 184 -8.68 8.40 -9.93
C GLU A 184 -7.67 8.21 -8.79
N GLU A 185 -7.57 9.21 -7.91
CA GLU A 185 -6.63 9.21 -6.78
C GLU A 185 -7.21 8.50 -5.55
N ALA A 186 -6.32 7.84 -4.80
CA ALA A 186 -6.65 7.24 -3.52
C ALA A 186 -7.02 8.31 -2.48
N ALA A 187 -8.06 8.04 -1.70
CA ALA A 187 -8.58 8.95 -0.68
C ALA A 187 -7.95 8.70 0.70
N ALA A 188 -7.62 7.44 1.01
CA ALA A 188 -7.05 7.06 2.28
C ALA A 188 -6.27 5.74 2.20
N VAL A 189 -5.51 5.46 3.25
CA VAL A 189 -4.82 4.19 3.52
C VAL A 189 -5.01 3.83 4.99
N GLY A 190 -4.95 2.55 5.33
CA GLY A 190 -4.99 2.09 6.71
C GLY A 190 -4.93 0.58 6.83
N VAL A 191 -5.21 0.06 8.02
CA VAL A 191 -5.17 -1.37 8.34
C VAL A 191 -6.58 -1.91 8.48
N LEU A 192 -6.85 -3.07 7.89
CA LEU A 192 -8.13 -3.75 8.02
C LEU A 192 -8.36 -4.27 9.44
N LYS A 193 -9.48 -3.90 10.04
CA LYS A 193 -9.92 -4.38 11.36
C LYS A 193 -10.61 -5.75 11.30
N MET A 194 -11.11 -6.11 10.12
CA MET A 194 -11.79 -7.37 9.78
C MET A 194 -11.52 -7.69 8.32
N GLY A 195 -11.57 -8.97 7.93
CA GLY A 195 -11.27 -9.40 6.56
C GLY A 195 -12.35 -8.96 5.57
N THR A 196 -12.01 -8.84 4.28
CA THR A 196 -12.95 -8.38 3.24
C THR A 196 -14.13 -9.32 3.04
N LYS A 197 -13.94 -10.62 3.27
CA LYS A 197 -15.02 -11.61 3.29
C LYS A 197 -16.02 -11.33 4.42
N GLU A 198 -15.50 -11.13 5.62
CA GLU A 198 -16.30 -10.81 6.81
C GLU A 198 -17.07 -9.49 6.62
N ILE A 199 -16.43 -8.48 6.03
CA ILE A 199 -17.07 -7.19 5.72
C ILE A 199 -18.26 -7.39 4.77
N LYS A 200 -18.11 -8.24 3.75
CA LYS A 200 -19.15 -8.55 2.77
C LYS A 200 -20.32 -9.31 3.41
N GLU A 201 -20.03 -10.25 4.32
CA GLU A 201 -21.03 -11.08 4.99
C GLU A 201 -21.81 -10.31 6.07
N ILE A 202 -21.12 -9.55 6.92
CA ILE A 202 -21.73 -8.82 8.04
C ILE A 202 -22.36 -7.50 7.56
N GLY A 203 -21.67 -6.79 6.66
CA GLY A 203 -22.13 -5.52 6.09
C GLY A 203 -22.27 -4.35 7.10
N LYS A 204 -21.77 -4.50 8.33
CA LYS A 204 -21.86 -3.50 9.41
C LYS A 204 -20.57 -3.40 10.21
N GLY A 205 -20.38 -2.27 10.88
CA GLY A 205 -19.26 -2.04 11.78
C GLY A 205 -18.07 -1.31 11.14
N PRO A 206 -17.05 -0.97 11.97
CA PRO A 206 -15.85 -0.28 11.52
C PRO A 206 -14.92 -1.23 10.77
N VAL A 207 -14.41 -0.78 9.63
CA VAL A 207 -13.63 -1.61 8.68
C VAL A 207 -12.13 -1.41 8.86
N MET A 208 -11.70 -0.20 9.22
CA MET A 208 -10.27 0.16 9.24
C MET A 208 -9.87 0.91 10.50
N GLU A 209 -8.58 0.81 10.81
CA GLU A 209 -7.86 1.61 11.77
C GLU A 209 -6.55 2.16 11.19
N GLU A 210 -5.80 2.92 12.00
CA GLU A 210 -4.50 3.51 11.61
C GLU A 210 -4.53 4.33 10.31
N THR A 211 -5.64 5.05 10.09
CA THR A 211 -5.92 5.72 8.82
C THR A 211 -5.13 7.00 8.62
N HIS A 212 -4.53 7.11 7.43
CA HIS A 212 -4.03 8.35 6.80
C HIS A 212 -4.90 8.68 5.59
N TYR A 213 -5.33 9.93 5.45
CA TYR A 213 -6.24 10.37 4.38
C TYR A 213 -5.79 11.66 3.71
N LEU A 214 -6.32 11.91 2.52
CA LEU A 214 -5.97 13.09 1.73
C LEU A 214 -6.38 14.37 2.47
N GLY A 215 -5.41 15.26 2.68
CA GLY A 215 -5.65 16.49 3.43
C GLY A 215 -5.66 16.29 4.95
N ASP A 216 -5.08 15.22 5.49
CA ASP A 216 -4.80 15.13 6.92
C ASP A 216 -3.47 15.82 7.30
N GLY A 217 -3.09 15.76 8.57
CA GLY A 217 -1.86 16.37 9.06
C GLY A 217 -0.58 15.72 8.55
N LEU A 218 -0.60 14.43 8.19
CA LEU A 218 0.55 13.75 7.58
C LEU A 218 0.69 14.18 6.11
N TRP A 219 -0.43 14.30 5.38
CA TRP A 219 -0.45 14.80 4.00
C TRP A 219 0.14 16.20 3.87
N ARG A 220 -0.20 17.07 4.82
CA ARG A 220 0.26 18.47 4.90
C ARG A 220 1.65 18.63 5.51
N LEU A 221 2.23 17.57 6.08
CA LEU A 221 3.53 17.66 6.74
C LEU A 221 4.58 18.06 5.69
N ASN A 222 5.27 19.18 5.95
CA ASN A 222 6.43 19.54 5.16
C ASN A 222 7.60 18.66 5.58
N VAL A 223 8.12 17.90 4.63
CA VAL A 223 9.23 16.96 4.81
C VAL A 223 10.42 17.30 3.92
N GLU A 224 10.46 18.49 3.34
CA GLU A 224 11.65 19.06 2.70
C GLU A 224 12.68 19.52 3.75
#